data_AF-A0A2N2IIN8-F1
#
_entry.id   AF-A0A2N2IIN8-F1
#
_cell.length_a   1.000
_cell.length_b   1.000
_cell.length_c   1.000
_cell.angle_alpha   90.00
_cell.angle_beta   90.00
_cell.angle_gamma   90.00
#
_symmetry.space_group_name_H-M   'P 1'
#
loop_
_entity.id
_entity.type
_entity.pdbx_description
1 polymer ?
#
loop_
_entity_poly.entity_id
_entity_poly.type
_entity_poly.pdbx_seq_one_letter_code
_entity_poly.pdbx_strand_id
1 'polypeptide(L)'
;MDKVAKICDVQPWGARITCPHREEDELRSWFFTGRKGIAASLDTFSAYLVNHDENKQAVAVDALRRIVNNLDPKSFELAGDAPAVIDPEVWNRYLAAAQKVDNPRLFIAQDSSLAVLAALARQEPMVFRMLEAHPATRLRAIPHQMRFSRLRAFDFVKKLAAAGAAAGDLALTQACLSSVSRMPGMTPEEQKVLCPWAAEVFQMAPAHLWTSVAKIYKTCPLEVLDPLVSHLEKEWLPEVAVAGEVAVVGDLLRARCAPDQVLKPAPVCVRLRKLVADIMNSSKTRPEVRKVCEGILPK
;
A
#
# COMPACT_ATOMS: atom_id res chain seq x y z
N MET A 1 -26.50 12.03 0.74
CA MET A 1 -26.43 10.67 0.17
C MET A 1 -27.72 10.29 -0.53
N ASP A 2 -28.92 10.46 0.08
CA ASP A 2 -30.20 10.17 -0.61
C ASP A 2 -30.39 10.91 -1.94
N LYS A 3 -30.02 12.19 -2.01
CA LYS A 3 -30.05 12.96 -3.27
C LYS A 3 -29.20 12.27 -4.35
N VAL A 4 -27.96 11.93 -4.02
CA VAL A 4 -26.99 11.25 -4.91
C VAL A 4 -27.53 9.89 -5.37
N ALA A 5 -28.07 9.09 -4.45
CA ALA A 5 -28.66 7.79 -4.78
C ALA A 5 -29.84 7.86 -5.76
N LYS A 6 -30.54 9.00 -5.84
CA LYS A 6 -31.69 9.20 -6.73
C LYS A 6 -31.35 9.76 -8.09
N ILE A 7 -30.33 10.61 -8.20
CA ILE A 7 -30.08 11.41 -9.41
C ILE A 7 -28.86 10.96 -10.21
N CYS A 8 -27.99 10.15 -9.60
CA CYS A 8 -26.74 9.72 -10.23
C CYS A 8 -26.89 8.33 -10.83
N ASP A 9 -26.06 8.02 -11.83
CA ASP A 9 -25.87 6.64 -12.27
C ASP A 9 -25.05 5.91 -11.19
N VAL A 10 -25.70 4.96 -10.52
CA VAL A 10 -25.10 4.16 -9.45
C VAL A 10 -24.87 2.76 -9.97
N GLN A 11 -23.61 2.30 -9.87
CA GLN A 11 -23.17 0.99 -10.27
C GLN A 11 -22.72 0.19 -9.03
N PRO A 12 -23.64 -0.55 -8.37
CA PRO A 12 -23.34 -1.27 -7.13
C PRO A 12 -22.20 -2.28 -7.27
N TRP A 13 -22.05 -2.90 -8.44
CA TRP A 13 -21.01 -3.90 -8.69
C TRP A 13 -19.57 -3.38 -8.60
N GLY A 14 -19.34 -2.07 -8.51
CA GLY A 14 -18.01 -1.50 -8.33
C GLY A 14 -17.95 -0.36 -7.33
N ALA A 15 -19.03 -0.11 -6.57
CA ALA A 15 -19.25 1.12 -5.81
C ALA A 15 -18.85 2.36 -6.64
N ARG A 16 -19.37 2.46 -7.88
CA ARG A 16 -19.12 3.60 -8.76
C ARG A 16 -20.36 4.46 -8.83
N ILE A 17 -20.17 5.76 -8.69
CA ILE A 17 -21.20 6.77 -8.86
C ILE A 17 -20.72 7.75 -9.92
N THR A 18 -21.61 8.09 -10.86
CA THR A 18 -21.41 9.20 -11.80
C THR A 18 -22.62 10.11 -11.74
N CYS A 19 -22.46 11.36 -11.30
CA CYS A 19 -23.57 12.30 -11.22
C CYS A 19 -23.52 13.35 -12.35
N PRO A 20 -24.68 13.82 -12.86
CA PRO A 20 -24.74 14.82 -13.93
C PRO A 20 -24.03 16.14 -13.61
N HIS A 21 -24.03 16.57 -12.34
CA HIS A 21 -23.44 17.85 -11.91
C HIS A 21 -22.40 17.67 -10.81
N ARG A 22 -21.77 16.50 -10.73
CA ARG A 22 -20.73 16.16 -9.75
C ARG A 22 -21.19 16.25 -8.29
N GLU A 23 -22.44 15.93 -8.00
CA GLU A 23 -22.97 15.91 -6.63
C GLU A 23 -22.22 14.94 -5.69
N GLU A 24 -21.54 13.93 -6.24
CA GLU A 24 -20.64 13.06 -5.48
C GLU A 24 -19.45 13.81 -4.86
N ASP A 25 -19.02 14.92 -5.47
CA ASP A 25 -17.93 15.76 -4.94
C ASP A 25 -18.38 16.63 -3.77
N GLU A 26 -19.67 16.97 -3.69
CA GLU A 26 -20.21 17.75 -2.58
C GLU A 26 -20.11 16.98 -1.26
N LEU A 27 -20.41 15.67 -1.28
CA LEU A 27 -20.28 14.81 -0.11
C LEU A 27 -18.84 14.80 0.40
N ARG A 28 -17.88 14.79 -0.51
CA ARG A 28 -16.45 14.80 -0.20
C ARG A 28 -16.02 16.17 0.33
N SER A 29 -16.44 17.26 -0.30
CA SER A 29 -16.00 18.62 0.04
C SER A 29 -16.36 19.01 1.47
N TRP A 30 -17.47 18.49 2.01
CA TRP A 30 -17.85 18.76 3.40
C TRP A 30 -16.81 18.30 4.43
N PHE A 31 -16.03 17.26 4.13
CA PHE A 31 -14.99 16.77 5.02
C PHE A 31 -13.70 17.59 4.89
N PHE A 32 -13.34 17.97 3.66
CA PHE A 32 -12.13 18.77 3.41
C PHE A 32 -12.29 20.26 3.76
N THR A 33 -13.52 20.76 3.81
CA THR A 33 -13.83 22.14 4.24
C THR A 33 -14.13 22.24 5.74
N GLY A 34 -14.02 21.13 6.49
CA GLY A 34 -14.30 21.09 7.93
C GLY A 34 -15.78 21.22 8.30
N ARG A 35 -16.69 21.24 7.32
CA ARG A 35 -18.15 21.29 7.56
C ARG A 35 -18.66 20.05 8.29
N LYS A 36 -18.01 18.89 8.09
CA LYS A 36 -18.30 17.64 8.80
C LYS A 36 -17.01 16.92 9.21
N GLY A 37 -16.98 16.38 10.42
CA GLY A 37 -15.95 15.46 10.88
C GLY A 37 -16.23 14.02 10.45
N ILE A 38 -15.16 13.23 10.21
CA ILE A 38 -15.28 11.80 9.87
C ILE A 38 -15.96 11.04 11.00
N ALA A 39 -15.47 11.17 12.23
CA ALA A 39 -16.03 10.48 13.40
C ALA A 39 -17.53 10.77 13.56
N ALA A 40 -17.93 12.04 13.51
CA ALA A 40 -19.33 12.47 13.63
C ALA A 40 -20.24 11.97 12.48
N SER A 41 -19.66 11.58 11.34
CA SER A 41 -20.43 11.13 10.17
C SER A 41 -20.53 9.61 10.07
N LEU A 42 -19.76 8.85 10.85
CA LEU A 42 -19.72 7.39 10.73
C LEU A 42 -21.04 6.70 11.05
N ASP A 43 -21.82 7.20 12.00
CA ASP A 43 -23.16 6.64 12.26
C ASP A 43 -24.09 6.82 11.06
N THR A 44 -23.93 7.91 10.29
CA THR A 44 -24.68 8.10 9.04
C THR A 44 -24.23 7.09 7.98
N PHE A 45 -22.93 6.88 7.80
CA PHE A 45 -22.44 5.86 6.86
C PHE A 45 -22.92 4.45 7.26
N SER A 46 -22.88 4.13 8.55
CA SER A 46 -23.35 2.85 9.09
C SER A 46 -24.82 2.59 8.76
N ALA A 47 -25.68 3.60 8.92
CA ALA A 47 -27.10 3.51 8.57
C ALA A 47 -27.33 3.26 7.06
N TYR A 48 -26.47 3.80 6.19
CA TYR A 48 -26.55 3.55 4.75
C TYR A 48 -26.03 2.17 4.34
N LEU A 49 -25.01 1.65 5.04
CA LEU A 49 -24.46 0.32 4.76
C LEU A 49 -25.45 -0.81 5.10
N VAL A 50 -26.27 -0.64 6.13
CA VAL A 50 -27.31 -1.62 6.50
C VAL A 50 -28.64 -1.40 5.78
N ASN A 51 -28.70 -0.46 4.83
CA ASN A 51 -29.91 -0.19 4.07
C ASN A 51 -30.21 -1.33 3.09
N HIS A 52 -31.48 -1.64 2.86
CA HIS A 52 -31.89 -2.64 1.86
C HIS A 52 -31.68 -2.19 0.42
N ASP A 53 -31.53 -0.89 0.17
CA ASP A 53 -31.25 -0.32 -1.15
C ASP A 53 -29.75 -0.37 -1.47
N GLU A 54 -29.34 -1.26 -2.38
CA GLU A 54 -27.94 -1.39 -2.82
C GLU A 54 -27.38 -0.09 -3.42
N ASN A 55 -28.20 0.78 -4.01
CA ASN A 55 -27.72 2.06 -4.51
C ASN A 55 -27.30 2.96 -3.36
N LYS A 56 -28.02 2.94 -2.24
CA LYS A 56 -27.64 3.68 -1.03
C LYS A 56 -26.37 3.12 -0.40
N GLN A 57 -26.21 1.80 -0.36
CA GLN A 57 -24.97 1.17 0.09
C GLN A 57 -23.79 1.59 -0.79
N ALA A 58 -23.94 1.49 -2.12
CA ALA A 58 -22.93 1.88 -3.09
C ALA A 58 -22.51 3.35 -2.94
N VAL A 59 -23.47 4.24 -2.70
CA VAL A 59 -23.20 5.67 -2.47
C VAL A 59 -22.36 5.89 -1.21
N ALA A 60 -22.69 5.20 -0.12
CA ALA A 60 -21.93 5.27 1.11
C ALA A 60 -20.51 4.72 0.96
N VAL A 61 -20.35 3.56 0.32
CA VAL A 61 -19.05 2.93 0.09
C VAL A 61 -18.15 3.82 -0.77
N ASP A 62 -18.66 4.34 -1.90
CA ASP A 62 -17.86 5.22 -2.79
C ASP A 62 -17.48 6.53 -2.11
N ALA A 63 -18.43 7.20 -1.46
CA ALA A 63 -18.18 8.47 -0.78
C ALA A 63 -17.11 8.29 0.31
N LEU A 64 -17.26 7.26 1.16
CA LEU A 64 -16.32 6.98 2.24
C LEU A 64 -14.93 6.62 1.69
N ARG A 65 -14.86 5.77 0.67
CA ARG A 65 -13.62 5.40 -0.03
C ARG A 65 -12.89 6.63 -0.59
N ARG A 66 -13.63 7.58 -1.18
CA ARG A 66 -13.05 8.84 -1.69
C ARG A 66 -12.58 9.76 -0.58
N ILE A 67 -13.31 9.83 0.54
CA ILE A 67 -12.92 10.63 1.70
C ILE A 67 -11.60 10.09 2.27
N VAL A 68 -11.57 8.80 2.64
CA VAL A 68 -10.40 8.21 3.32
C VAL A 68 -9.15 8.16 2.46
N ASN A 69 -9.28 7.94 1.14
CA ASN A 69 -8.11 7.85 0.26
C ASN A 69 -7.41 9.20 0.02
N ASN A 70 -8.13 10.30 0.22
CA ASN A 70 -7.62 11.66 0.11
C ASN A 70 -7.12 12.22 1.45
N LEU A 71 -7.16 11.44 2.54
CA LEU A 71 -6.52 11.81 3.79
C LEU A 71 -5.00 11.77 3.65
N ASP A 72 -4.31 12.77 4.21
CA ASP A 72 -2.86 12.81 4.26
C ASP A 72 -2.37 11.96 5.45
N PRO A 73 -1.67 10.83 5.24
CA PRO A 73 -1.23 10.02 6.37
C PRO A 73 -0.25 10.76 7.29
N LYS A 74 0.38 11.86 6.83
CA LYS A 74 1.24 12.72 7.66
C LYS A 74 0.47 13.59 8.65
N SER A 75 -0.81 13.87 8.40
CA SER A 75 -1.65 14.63 9.33
C SER A 75 -2.12 13.80 10.53
N PHE A 76 -1.88 12.48 10.51
CA PHE A 76 -2.14 11.60 11.64
C PHE A 76 -0.81 11.41 12.36
N GLU A 77 -0.73 11.97 13.56
CA GLU A 77 0.51 12.13 14.32
C GLU A 77 1.39 10.88 14.31
N LEU A 78 2.67 11.14 14.11
CA LEU A 78 3.76 10.17 14.11
C LEU A 78 3.82 9.49 15.49
N ALA A 79 3.65 8.17 15.49
CA ALA A 79 3.92 7.24 16.59
C ALA A 79 2.93 7.21 17.78
N GLY A 80 2.65 5.97 18.21
CA GLY A 80 2.40 5.54 19.59
C GLY A 80 1.27 6.17 20.40
N ASP A 81 1.34 7.48 20.64
CA ASP A 81 0.78 8.08 21.85
C ASP A 81 -0.37 9.07 21.57
N ALA A 82 -0.63 9.41 20.31
CA ALA A 82 -1.75 10.27 19.91
C ALA A 82 -3.13 9.64 20.20
N PRO A 83 -4.14 10.34 20.74
CA PRO A 83 -5.45 9.75 20.99
C PRO A 83 -6.11 9.21 19.71
N ALA A 84 -7.00 8.23 19.86
CA ALA A 84 -7.82 7.76 18.74
C ALA A 84 -8.70 8.92 18.24
N VAL A 85 -8.76 9.10 16.91
CA VAL A 85 -9.62 10.13 16.28
C VAL A 85 -11.07 9.67 16.27
N ILE A 86 -11.28 8.36 16.21
CA ILE A 86 -12.59 7.72 16.19
C ILE A 86 -12.74 6.93 17.48
N ASP A 87 -13.82 7.22 18.21
CA ASP A 87 -14.18 6.47 19.40
C ASP A 87 -14.40 4.97 19.10
N PRO A 88 -13.89 4.04 19.93
CA PRO A 88 -14.04 2.60 19.70
C PRO A 88 -15.49 2.13 19.53
N GLU A 89 -16.46 2.73 20.20
CA GLU A 89 -17.87 2.35 20.07
C GLU A 89 -18.44 2.77 18.71
N VAL A 90 -18.12 3.99 18.25
CA VAL A 90 -18.48 4.48 16.92
C VAL A 90 -17.89 3.57 15.85
N TRP A 91 -16.62 3.19 16.02
CA TRP A 91 -15.96 2.23 15.16
C TRP A 91 -16.66 0.87 15.14
N ASN A 92 -17.01 0.31 16.31
CA ASN A 92 -17.65 -1.00 16.40
C ASN A 92 -19.02 -1.02 15.70
N ARG A 93 -19.80 0.06 15.81
CA ARG A 93 -21.07 0.20 15.06
C ARG A 93 -20.84 0.23 13.55
N TYR A 94 -19.85 0.99 13.09
CA TYR A 94 -19.47 1.00 11.67
C TYR A 94 -19.01 -0.38 11.19
N LEU A 95 -18.18 -1.06 11.98
CA LEU A 95 -17.66 -2.38 11.64
C LEU A 95 -18.79 -3.41 11.49
N ALA A 96 -19.73 -3.42 12.44
CA ALA A 96 -20.90 -4.29 12.40
C ALA A 96 -21.82 -3.98 11.22
N ALA A 97 -21.94 -2.71 10.81
CA ALA A 97 -22.67 -2.33 9.61
C ALA A 97 -21.97 -2.79 8.32
N ALA A 98 -20.65 -2.60 8.23
CA ALA A 98 -19.86 -3.00 7.07
C ALA A 98 -19.89 -4.52 6.83
N GLN A 99 -19.96 -5.32 7.90
CA GLN A 99 -20.10 -6.79 7.85
C GLN A 99 -21.45 -7.28 7.30
N LYS A 100 -22.48 -6.42 7.30
CA LYS A 100 -23.83 -6.75 6.79
C LYS A 100 -24.00 -6.47 5.29
N VAL A 101 -22.95 -6.02 4.61
CA VAL A 101 -22.98 -5.77 3.15
C VAL A 101 -22.85 -7.12 2.44
N ASP A 102 -23.99 -7.68 2.03
CA ASP A 102 -24.06 -9.01 1.40
C ASP A 102 -23.44 -9.04 -0.01
N ASN A 103 -23.48 -7.92 -0.75
CA ASN A 103 -22.92 -7.83 -2.08
C ASN A 103 -21.37 -7.91 -2.01
N PRO A 104 -20.74 -9.00 -2.51
CA PRO A 104 -19.31 -9.22 -2.31
C PRO A 104 -18.43 -8.16 -2.98
N ARG A 105 -18.90 -7.57 -4.09
CA ARG A 105 -18.13 -6.54 -4.81
C ARG A 105 -18.19 -5.21 -4.07
N LEU A 106 -19.35 -4.86 -3.51
CA LEU A 106 -19.46 -3.71 -2.61
C LEU A 106 -18.61 -3.91 -1.36
N PHE A 107 -18.62 -5.11 -0.78
CA PHE A 107 -17.79 -5.40 0.38
C PHE A 107 -16.29 -5.24 0.09
N ILE A 108 -15.80 -5.76 -1.05
CA ILE A 108 -14.41 -5.58 -1.50
C ILE A 108 -14.07 -4.09 -1.65
N ALA A 109 -14.99 -3.27 -2.15
CA ALA A 109 -14.78 -1.82 -2.30
C ALA A 109 -14.69 -1.06 -0.96
N GLN A 110 -14.94 -1.72 0.17
CA GLN A 110 -14.70 -1.18 1.51
C GLN A 110 -13.24 -1.33 1.98
N ASP A 111 -12.36 -2.00 1.21
CA ASP A 111 -10.95 -2.26 1.55
C ASP A 111 -10.22 -1.08 2.18
N SER A 112 -10.19 0.07 1.52
CA SER A 112 -9.51 1.27 2.01
C SER A 112 -10.23 1.88 3.21
N SER A 113 -11.57 1.87 3.22
CA SER A 113 -12.38 2.44 4.31
C SER A 113 -12.21 1.64 5.60
N LEU A 114 -12.33 0.32 5.54
CA LEU A 114 -12.06 -0.58 6.67
C LEU A 114 -10.63 -0.38 7.19
N ALA A 115 -9.65 -0.32 6.29
CA ALA A 115 -8.25 -0.16 6.68
C ALA A 115 -7.96 1.18 7.36
N VAL A 116 -8.34 2.28 6.71
CA VAL A 116 -8.02 3.64 7.18
C VAL A 116 -8.83 4.00 8.42
N LEU A 117 -10.11 3.64 8.49
CA LEU A 117 -10.92 3.92 9.68
C LEU A 117 -10.45 3.07 10.89
N ALA A 118 -10.02 1.82 10.68
CA ALA A 118 -9.40 1.04 11.76
C ALA A 118 -8.13 1.71 12.29
N ALA A 119 -7.32 2.30 11.40
CA ALA A 119 -6.14 3.05 11.80
C ALA A 119 -6.50 4.28 12.66
N LEU A 120 -7.56 5.01 12.29
CA LEU A 120 -8.07 6.16 13.03
C LEU A 120 -8.69 5.78 14.39
N ALA A 121 -9.23 4.58 14.49
CA ALA A 121 -9.81 4.02 15.71
C ALA A 121 -8.78 3.28 16.59
N ARG A 122 -7.55 3.03 16.10
CA ARG A 122 -6.54 2.14 16.73
C ARG A 122 -7.05 0.69 16.93
N GLN A 123 -7.79 0.18 15.95
CA GLN A 123 -8.43 -1.13 15.96
C GLN A 123 -7.94 -2.02 14.80
N GLU A 124 -6.69 -1.84 14.39
CA GLU A 124 -6.04 -2.65 13.35
C GLU A 124 -6.19 -4.16 13.58
N PRO A 125 -6.01 -4.71 14.81
CA PRO A 125 -6.14 -6.14 15.05
C PRO A 125 -7.55 -6.68 14.74
N MET A 126 -8.59 -5.90 15.03
CA MET A 126 -9.98 -6.30 14.80
C MET A 126 -10.28 -6.40 13.30
N VAL A 127 -9.82 -5.42 12.51
CA VAL A 127 -10.00 -5.47 11.04
C VAL A 127 -9.19 -6.59 10.41
N PHE A 128 -7.95 -6.83 10.86
CA PHE A 128 -7.18 -7.97 10.34
C PHE A 128 -7.90 -9.30 10.57
N ARG A 129 -8.41 -9.53 11.79
CA ARG A 129 -9.17 -10.75 12.11
C ARG A 129 -10.41 -10.90 11.25
N MET A 130 -11.20 -9.83 11.07
CA MET A 130 -12.37 -9.88 10.21
C MET A 130 -12.00 -10.23 8.76
N LEU A 131 -10.95 -9.61 8.23
CA LEU A 131 -10.55 -9.80 6.85
C LEU A 131 -9.94 -11.18 6.56
N GLU A 132 -9.66 -12.02 7.57
CA GLU A 132 -9.27 -13.42 7.36
C GLU A 132 -10.30 -14.21 6.54
N ALA A 133 -11.59 -13.95 6.76
CA ALA A 133 -12.67 -14.56 5.99
C ALA A 133 -12.86 -13.96 4.59
N HIS A 134 -12.14 -12.88 4.25
CA HIS A 134 -12.27 -12.14 3.00
C HIS A 134 -10.91 -11.90 2.33
N PRO A 135 -10.27 -12.94 1.75
CA PRO A 135 -8.89 -12.87 1.27
C PRO A 135 -8.64 -11.74 0.26
N ALA A 136 -9.55 -11.54 -0.71
CA ALA A 136 -9.41 -10.49 -1.72
C ALA A 136 -9.41 -9.08 -1.10
N THR A 137 -10.31 -8.83 -0.15
CA THR A 137 -10.39 -7.56 0.59
C THR A 137 -9.16 -7.40 1.49
N ARG A 138 -8.69 -8.47 2.14
CA ARG A 138 -7.48 -8.48 2.97
C ARG A 138 -6.24 -8.01 2.22
N LEU A 139 -6.00 -8.58 1.04
CA LEU A 139 -4.85 -8.21 0.19
C LEU A 139 -4.85 -6.72 -0.16
N ARG A 140 -6.03 -6.15 -0.38
CA ARG A 140 -6.19 -4.74 -0.75
C ARG A 140 -6.12 -3.80 0.45
N ALA A 141 -6.57 -4.24 1.63
CA ALA A 141 -6.55 -3.46 2.86
C ALA A 141 -5.13 -3.31 3.46
N ILE A 142 -4.28 -4.35 3.35
CA ILE A 142 -2.91 -4.37 3.93
C ILE A 142 -2.08 -3.12 3.53
N PRO A 143 -1.99 -2.71 2.25
CA PRO A 143 -1.30 -1.47 1.85
C PRO A 143 -1.82 -0.20 2.53
N HIS A 144 -3.13 -0.09 2.75
CA HIS A 144 -3.73 1.06 3.44
C HIS A 144 -3.43 1.04 4.94
N GLN A 145 -3.45 -0.13 5.57
CA GLN A 145 -3.04 -0.31 6.97
C GLN A 145 -1.59 0.15 7.17
N MET A 146 -0.64 -0.31 6.35
CA MET A 146 0.75 0.16 6.45
C MET A 146 0.88 1.67 6.23
N ARG A 147 0.12 2.24 5.29
CA ARG A 147 0.15 3.68 5.00
C ARG A 147 -0.25 4.55 6.20
N PHE A 148 -1.27 4.13 6.96
CA PHE A 148 -1.86 4.96 8.05
C PHE A 148 -1.47 4.51 9.46
N SER A 149 -1.34 3.19 9.70
CA SER A 149 -0.98 2.62 11.01
C SER A 149 0.51 2.35 11.16
N ARG A 150 1.27 2.34 10.06
CA ARG A 150 2.74 2.29 10.06
C ARG A 150 3.25 1.11 10.91
N LEU A 151 4.12 1.34 11.90
CA LEU A 151 4.63 0.27 12.77
C LEU A 151 3.56 -0.45 13.59
N ARG A 152 2.42 0.16 13.92
CA ARG A 152 1.32 -0.54 14.61
C ARG A 152 0.74 -1.67 13.76
N ALA A 153 0.65 -1.45 12.44
CA ALA A 153 0.24 -2.49 11.51
C ALA A 153 1.38 -3.45 11.16
N PHE A 154 2.63 -3.01 11.29
CA PHE A 154 3.79 -3.77 10.84
C PHE A 154 3.91 -5.14 11.51
N ASP A 155 3.65 -5.25 12.82
CA ASP A 155 3.71 -6.54 13.52
C ASP A 155 2.76 -7.59 12.93
N PHE A 156 1.56 -7.15 12.52
CA PHE A 156 0.59 -8.00 11.82
C PHE A 156 1.07 -8.34 10.42
N VAL A 157 1.60 -7.35 9.68
CA VAL A 157 2.12 -7.54 8.32
C VAL A 157 3.31 -8.50 8.30
N LYS A 158 4.24 -8.41 9.26
CA LYS A 158 5.36 -9.34 9.39
C LYS A 158 4.88 -10.77 9.62
N LYS A 159 3.91 -10.97 10.53
CA LYS A 159 3.31 -12.29 10.80
C LYS A 159 2.58 -12.86 9.58
N LEU A 160 1.79 -12.03 8.89
CA LEU A 160 1.07 -12.43 7.68
C LEU A 160 2.02 -12.78 6.52
N ALA A 161 3.12 -12.03 6.37
CA ALA A 161 4.14 -12.35 5.36
C ALA A 161 4.77 -13.72 5.62
N ALA A 162 5.14 -14.01 6.87
CA ALA A 162 5.72 -15.30 7.26
C ALA A 162 4.72 -16.45 7.07
N ALA A 163 3.46 -16.26 7.49
CA ALA A 163 2.41 -17.26 7.31
C ALA A 163 2.10 -17.51 5.82
N GLY A 164 2.03 -16.45 5.02
CA GLY A 164 1.84 -16.53 3.57
C GLY A 164 2.98 -17.29 2.90
N ALA A 165 4.23 -16.98 3.24
CA ALA A 165 5.40 -17.67 2.71
C ALA A 165 5.41 -19.16 3.09
N ALA A 166 5.10 -19.50 4.34
CA ALA A 166 5.03 -20.88 4.82
C ALA A 166 3.90 -21.68 4.14
N ALA A 167 2.78 -21.03 3.82
CA ALA A 167 1.64 -21.65 3.12
C ALA A 167 1.77 -21.65 1.59
N GLY A 168 2.81 -21.03 1.02
CA GLY A 168 2.93 -20.84 -0.43
C GLY A 168 1.94 -19.82 -1.00
N ASP A 169 1.30 -18.98 -0.17
CA ASP A 169 0.42 -17.89 -0.61
C ASP A 169 1.26 -16.69 -1.09
N LEU A 170 1.60 -16.74 -2.38
CA LEU A 170 2.41 -15.73 -3.03
C LEU A 170 1.72 -14.35 -3.02
N ALA A 171 0.41 -14.30 -3.19
CA ALA A 171 -0.35 -13.05 -3.27
C ALA A 171 -0.33 -12.32 -1.92
N LEU A 172 -0.55 -13.04 -0.82
CA LEU A 172 -0.46 -12.48 0.53
C LEU A 172 0.96 -12.00 0.84
N THR A 173 1.95 -12.83 0.55
CA THR A 173 3.35 -12.51 0.80
C THR A 173 3.75 -11.23 0.05
N GLN A 174 3.42 -11.12 -1.24
CA GLN A 174 3.70 -9.93 -2.05
C GLN A 174 2.94 -8.70 -1.56
N ALA A 175 1.67 -8.85 -1.15
CA ALA A 175 0.88 -7.75 -0.60
C ALA A 175 1.54 -7.19 0.67
N CYS A 176 1.98 -8.06 1.59
CA CYS A 176 2.69 -7.68 2.80
C CYS A 176 4.02 -6.97 2.49
N LEU A 177 4.87 -7.55 1.62
CA LEU A 177 6.17 -6.94 1.30
C LEU A 177 6.02 -5.60 0.58
N SER A 178 5.12 -5.51 -0.40
CA SER A 178 4.88 -4.27 -1.15
C SER A 178 4.18 -3.20 -0.31
N SER A 179 3.47 -3.56 0.75
CA SER A 179 2.71 -2.60 1.57
C SER A 179 3.58 -1.57 2.29
N VAL A 180 4.80 -1.95 2.68
CA VAL A 180 5.77 -1.06 3.31
C VAL A 180 6.13 0.13 2.41
N SER A 181 6.14 -0.07 1.09
CA SER A 181 6.38 1.01 0.11
C SER A 181 5.26 2.06 0.05
N ARG A 182 4.12 1.83 0.71
CA ARG A 182 3.02 2.80 0.83
C ARG A 182 3.17 3.74 2.03
N MET A 183 4.13 3.51 2.91
CA MET A 183 4.42 4.42 4.02
C MET A 183 4.97 5.75 3.49
N PRO A 184 4.35 6.90 3.81
CA PRO A 184 4.85 8.18 3.35
C PRO A 184 6.07 8.59 4.16
N GLY A 185 7.26 8.35 3.58
CA GLY A 185 8.56 8.66 4.17
C GLY A 185 8.81 7.92 5.48
N MET A 186 9.69 6.92 5.48
CA MET A 186 10.01 6.20 6.72
C MET A 186 10.81 7.08 7.67
N THR A 187 10.40 7.15 8.94
CA THR A 187 11.19 7.80 10.00
C THR A 187 12.43 6.96 10.35
N PRO A 188 13.44 7.53 11.02
CA PRO A 188 14.60 6.77 11.49
C PRO A 188 14.23 5.56 12.37
N GLU A 189 13.21 5.69 13.21
CA GLU A 189 12.71 4.61 14.09
C GLU A 189 12.13 3.46 13.26
N GLU A 190 11.41 3.79 12.20
CA GLU A 190 10.83 2.81 11.30
C GLU A 190 11.89 2.12 10.46
N GLN A 191 12.90 2.87 9.99
CA GLN A 191 14.04 2.30 9.26
C GLN A 191 14.78 1.28 10.12
N LYS A 192 14.96 1.54 11.42
CA LYS A 192 15.59 0.59 12.37
C LYS A 192 14.84 -0.73 12.50
N VAL A 193 13.54 -0.77 12.19
CA VAL A 193 12.72 -1.99 12.27
C VAL A 193 12.54 -2.64 10.90
N LEU A 194 12.18 -1.84 9.89
CA LEU A 194 11.79 -2.32 8.57
C LEU A 194 12.99 -2.73 7.71
N CYS A 195 14.13 -2.05 7.82
CA CYS A 195 15.31 -2.35 7.01
C CYS A 195 15.98 -3.67 7.41
N PRO A 196 16.18 -4.00 8.70
CA PRO A 196 16.64 -5.32 9.10
C PRO A 196 15.67 -6.44 8.69
N TRP A 197 14.36 -6.20 8.78
CA TRP A 197 13.36 -7.16 8.31
C TRP A 197 13.44 -7.39 6.79
N ALA A 198 13.67 -6.34 6.00
CA ALA A 198 13.89 -6.50 4.56
C ALA A 198 15.12 -7.38 4.26
N ALA A 199 16.20 -7.24 5.03
CA ALA A 199 17.38 -8.10 4.92
C ALA A 199 17.09 -9.56 5.30
N GLU A 200 16.38 -9.78 6.41
CA GLU A 200 15.92 -11.11 6.86
C GLU A 200 15.08 -11.79 5.76
N VAL A 201 14.06 -11.10 5.25
CA VAL A 201 13.20 -11.65 4.19
C VAL A 201 14.00 -11.92 2.93
N PHE A 202 14.89 -11.02 2.52
CA PHE A 202 15.68 -11.20 1.32
C PHE A 202 16.51 -12.50 1.33
N GLN A 203 17.08 -12.85 2.49
CA GLN A 203 17.87 -14.07 2.64
C GLN A 203 17.01 -15.35 2.60
N MET A 204 15.74 -15.26 2.99
CA MET A 204 14.83 -16.39 3.07
C MET A 204 13.90 -16.53 1.85
N ALA A 205 13.74 -15.45 1.08
CA ALA A 205 12.74 -15.37 0.03
C ALA A 205 13.22 -16.07 -1.25
N PRO A 206 12.34 -16.84 -1.93
CA PRO A 206 12.57 -17.28 -3.29
C PRO A 206 12.90 -16.10 -4.22
N ALA A 207 13.73 -16.34 -5.25
CA ALA A 207 14.18 -15.31 -6.17
C ALA A 207 13.03 -14.43 -6.70
N HIS A 208 11.87 -14.99 -7.06
CA HIS A 208 10.75 -14.21 -7.59
C HIS A 208 10.13 -13.16 -6.64
N LEU A 209 10.49 -13.15 -5.34
CA LEU A 209 10.00 -12.18 -4.36
C LEU A 209 10.93 -10.98 -4.13
N TRP A 210 12.18 -11.03 -4.62
CA TRP A 210 13.17 -9.99 -4.29
C TRP A 210 12.73 -8.59 -4.74
N THR A 211 11.99 -8.49 -5.84
CA THR A 211 11.46 -7.21 -6.34
C THR A 211 10.49 -6.53 -5.37
N SER A 212 9.76 -7.29 -4.56
CA SER A 212 8.90 -6.74 -3.52
C SER A 212 9.72 -6.26 -2.32
N VAL A 213 10.77 -7.01 -1.95
CA VAL A 213 11.69 -6.63 -0.87
C VAL A 213 12.50 -5.39 -1.25
N ALA A 214 12.95 -5.28 -2.50
CA ALA A 214 13.64 -4.12 -3.06
C ALA A 214 12.86 -2.81 -2.90
N LYS A 215 11.51 -2.85 -2.88
CA LYS A 215 10.71 -1.64 -2.64
C LYS A 215 10.86 -1.11 -1.22
N ILE A 216 11.17 -1.96 -0.24
CA ILE A 216 11.42 -1.56 1.16
C ILE A 216 12.75 -0.81 1.26
N TYR A 217 13.76 -1.29 0.52
CA TYR A 217 15.09 -0.70 0.48
C TYR A 217 15.16 0.73 -0.09
N LYS A 218 14.14 1.20 -0.82
CA LYS A 218 14.07 2.57 -1.37
C LYS A 218 14.17 3.68 -0.33
N THR A 219 13.93 3.36 0.94
CA THR A 219 13.95 4.31 2.05
C THR A 219 14.94 3.90 3.13
N CYS A 220 15.73 2.85 2.91
CA CYS A 220 16.74 2.39 3.86
C CYS A 220 18.07 3.13 3.70
N PRO A 221 18.88 3.25 4.78
CA PRO A 221 20.26 3.71 4.69
C PRO A 221 21.06 2.91 3.66
N LEU A 222 22.02 3.56 3.00
CA LEU A 222 22.77 2.96 1.89
C LEU A 222 23.56 1.72 2.32
N GLU A 223 24.02 1.71 3.57
CA GLU A 223 24.80 0.64 4.19
C GLU A 223 24.00 -0.66 4.27
N VAL A 224 22.66 -0.57 4.34
CA VAL A 224 21.77 -1.73 4.44
C VAL A 224 21.51 -2.36 3.07
N LEU A 225 21.87 -1.71 1.97
CA LEU A 225 21.71 -2.25 0.61
C LEU A 225 22.75 -3.32 0.26
N ASP A 226 23.87 -3.38 0.97
CA ASP A 226 25.02 -4.20 0.57
C ASP A 226 24.69 -5.70 0.38
N PRO A 227 23.88 -6.35 1.25
CA PRO A 227 23.48 -7.74 1.03
C PRO A 227 22.63 -7.93 -0.24
N LEU A 228 21.74 -6.98 -0.54
CA LEU A 228 20.93 -7.00 -1.77
C LEU A 228 21.83 -6.89 -3.00
N VAL A 229 22.74 -5.93 -3.01
CA VAL A 229 23.66 -5.71 -4.15
C VAL A 229 24.53 -6.95 -4.37
N SER A 230 25.11 -7.51 -3.30
CA SER A 230 25.97 -8.69 -3.39
C SER A 230 25.26 -9.92 -3.95
N HIS A 231 23.98 -10.11 -3.63
CA HIS A 231 23.17 -11.17 -4.22
C HIS A 231 22.86 -10.90 -5.70
N LEU A 232 22.47 -9.67 -6.05
CA LEU A 232 22.21 -9.32 -7.45
C LEU A 232 23.47 -9.52 -8.32
N GLU A 233 24.66 -9.19 -7.81
CA GLU A 233 25.93 -9.44 -8.51
C GLU A 233 26.17 -10.92 -8.81
N LYS A 234 25.67 -11.82 -7.96
CA LYS A 234 25.88 -13.25 -8.10
C LYS A 234 24.80 -13.92 -8.94
N GLU A 235 23.54 -13.54 -8.75
CA GLU A 235 22.38 -14.28 -9.25
C GLU A 235 21.69 -13.59 -10.45
N TRP A 236 21.90 -12.28 -10.64
CA TRP A 236 21.19 -11.50 -11.67
C TRP A 236 21.99 -11.43 -12.98
N LEU A 237 21.92 -12.52 -13.76
CA LEU A 237 22.64 -12.67 -15.02
C LEU A 237 21.88 -12.06 -16.21
N PRO A 238 22.58 -11.60 -17.26
CA PRO A 238 21.96 -11.00 -18.45
C PRO A 238 20.90 -11.88 -19.15
N GLU A 239 21.14 -13.19 -19.22
CA GLU A 239 20.25 -14.18 -19.83
C GLU A 239 18.93 -14.39 -19.09
N VAL A 240 18.89 -14.14 -17.78
CA VAL A 240 17.70 -14.36 -16.94
C VAL A 240 17.02 -13.05 -16.51
N ALA A 241 17.70 -11.91 -16.67
CA ALA A 241 17.16 -10.61 -16.32
C ALA A 241 15.84 -10.34 -17.04
N VAL A 242 14.84 -9.82 -16.29
CA VAL A 242 13.56 -9.38 -16.83
C VAL A 242 13.37 -7.87 -16.67
N ALA A 243 12.62 -7.26 -17.59
CA ALA A 243 12.44 -5.81 -17.65
C ALA A 243 11.87 -5.20 -16.35
N GLY A 244 10.95 -5.91 -15.68
CA GLY A 244 10.35 -5.46 -14.42
C GLY A 244 11.35 -5.41 -13.26
N GLU A 245 12.29 -6.34 -13.20
CA GLU A 245 13.37 -6.36 -12.21
C GLU A 245 14.35 -5.22 -12.44
N VAL A 246 14.73 -4.99 -13.70
CA VAL A 246 15.59 -3.87 -14.08
C VAL A 246 14.96 -2.54 -13.68
N ALA A 247 13.65 -2.39 -13.90
CA ALA A 247 12.92 -1.19 -13.49
C ALA A 247 12.96 -0.97 -11.97
N VAL A 248 12.91 -2.03 -11.15
CA VAL A 248 13.01 -1.94 -9.69
C VAL A 248 14.41 -1.50 -9.24
N VAL A 249 15.47 -2.01 -9.87
CA VAL A 249 16.85 -1.53 -9.62
C VAL A 249 17.00 -0.07 -10.06
N GLY A 250 16.40 0.30 -11.19
CA GLY A 250 16.34 1.69 -11.64
C GLY A 250 15.67 2.62 -10.63
N ASP A 251 14.56 2.18 -10.02
CA ASP A 251 13.92 2.93 -8.95
C ASP A 251 14.80 3.05 -7.70
N LEU A 252 15.53 2.00 -7.31
CA LEU A 252 16.48 2.05 -6.21
C LEU A 252 17.61 3.07 -6.48
N LEU A 253 18.18 3.04 -7.68
CA LEU A 253 19.18 4.01 -8.13
C LEU A 253 18.61 5.43 -8.09
N ARG A 254 17.41 5.67 -8.62
CA ARG A 254 16.77 7.00 -8.56
C ARG A 254 16.51 7.47 -7.14
N ALA A 255 16.06 6.57 -6.26
CA ALA A 255 15.70 6.91 -4.89
C ALA A 255 16.92 7.17 -3.99
N ARG A 256 18.06 6.50 -4.25
CA ARG A 256 19.20 6.47 -3.33
C ARG A 256 20.50 7.02 -3.91
N CYS A 257 20.65 6.95 -5.22
CA CYS A 257 21.88 7.28 -5.94
C CYS A 257 21.63 8.49 -6.83
N ALA A 258 21.38 9.63 -6.19
CA ALA A 258 21.03 10.88 -6.85
C ALA A 258 22.10 11.29 -7.89
N PRO A 259 21.72 11.97 -8.99
CA PRO A 259 22.64 12.34 -10.06
C PRO A 259 23.82 13.18 -9.58
N ASP A 260 23.63 14.02 -8.56
CA ASP A 260 24.57 14.95 -7.94
C ASP A 260 25.67 14.28 -7.08
N GLN A 261 25.62 12.96 -6.87
CA GLN A 261 26.75 12.19 -6.32
C GLN A 261 27.91 11.97 -7.33
N VAL A 262 28.01 12.79 -8.39
CA VAL A 262 29.03 12.66 -9.46
C VAL A 262 30.46 12.65 -8.91
N LEU A 263 30.72 13.41 -7.84
CA LEU A 263 32.09 13.61 -7.35
C LEU A 263 32.59 12.45 -6.46
N LYS A 264 31.71 11.81 -5.68
CA LYS A 264 32.02 10.65 -4.81
C LYS A 264 30.78 9.77 -4.65
N PRO A 265 30.45 8.93 -5.64
CA PRO A 265 29.30 8.04 -5.54
C PRO A 265 29.52 6.99 -4.45
N ALA A 266 28.46 6.68 -3.70
CA ALA A 266 28.54 5.60 -2.72
C ALA A 266 28.89 4.26 -3.40
N PRO A 267 29.72 3.39 -2.79
CA PRO A 267 30.16 2.13 -3.42
C PRO A 267 29.01 1.25 -3.92
N VAL A 268 27.92 1.14 -3.15
CA VAL A 268 26.71 0.40 -3.54
C VAL A 268 26.05 0.97 -4.81
N CYS A 269 26.08 2.28 -5.00
CA CYS A 269 25.55 2.93 -6.20
C CYS A 269 26.40 2.64 -7.44
N VAL A 270 27.72 2.59 -7.30
CA VAL A 270 28.64 2.21 -8.37
C VAL A 270 28.38 0.77 -8.81
N ARG A 271 28.27 -0.15 -7.84
CA ARG A 271 28.00 -1.57 -8.08
C ARG A 271 26.66 -1.80 -8.78
N LEU A 272 25.58 -1.16 -8.31
CA LEU A 272 24.26 -1.25 -8.95
C LEU A 272 24.26 -0.70 -10.38
N ARG A 273 24.92 0.44 -10.65
CA ARG A 273 25.05 0.96 -12.02
C ARG A 273 25.84 0.02 -12.92
N LYS A 274 26.93 -0.57 -12.39
CA LYS A 274 27.72 -1.57 -13.11
C LYS A 274 26.87 -2.79 -13.49
N LEU A 275 26.07 -3.33 -12.57
CA LEU A 275 25.16 -4.43 -12.87
C LEU A 275 24.22 -4.13 -14.04
N VAL A 276 23.57 -2.96 -14.02
CA VAL A 276 22.67 -2.55 -15.10
C VAL A 276 23.42 -2.39 -16.43
N ALA A 277 24.65 -1.88 -16.40
CA ALA A 277 25.50 -1.75 -17.59
C ALA A 277 25.95 -3.11 -18.15
N ASP A 278 26.35 -4.04 -17.28
CA ASP A 278 26.76 -5.40 -17.66
C ASP A 278 25.58 -6.16 -18.30
N ILE A 279 24.37 -6.01 -17.76
CA ILE A 279 23.14 -6.52 -18.39
C ILE A 279 22.91 -5.83 -19.73
N MET A 280 22.96 -4.50 -19.81
CA MET A 280 22.71 -3.77 -21.07
C MET A 280 23.64 -4.20 -22.22
N ASN A 281 24.93 -4.33 -21.91
CA ASN A 281 26.02 -4.55 -22.87
C ASN A 281 26.17 -6.01 -23.31
N SER A 282 25.55 -6.96 -22.60
CA SER A 282 25.59 -8.36 -22.99
C SER A 282 24.81 -8.63 -24.28
N SER A 283 25.40 -9.46 -25.13
CA SER A 283 24.75 -9.96 -26.36
C SER A 283 23.58 -10.91 -26.07
N LYS A 284 23.54 -11.50 -24.87
CA LYS A 284 22.46 -12.40 -24.42
C LYS A 284 21.22 -11.66 -23.92
N THR A 285 21.30 -10.35 -23.74
CA THR A 285 20.21 -9.56 -23.17
C THR A 285 19.09 -9.32 -24.18
N ARG A 286 17.87 -9.60 -23.74
CA ARG A 286 16.66 -9.40 -24.54
C ARG A 286 16.43 -7.91 -24.86
N PRO A 287 15.95 -7.54 -26.07
CA PRO A 287 15.79 -6.15 -26.49
C PRO A 287 14.95 -5.29 -25.54
N GLU A 288 13.86 -5.85 -25.01
CA GLU A 288 12.98 -5.16 -24.07
C GLU A 288 13.66 -4.83 -22.73
N VAL A 289 14.59 -5.67 -22.29
CA VAL A 289 15.38 -5.46 -21.07
C VAL A 289 16.41 -4.35 -21.33
N ARG A 290 17.10 -4.40 -22.47
CA ARG A 290 18.08 -3.39 -22.88
C ARG A 290 17.47 -1.98 -22.91
N LYS A 291 16.26 -1.85 -23.47
CA LYS A 291 15.52 -0.58 -23.50
C LYS A 291 15.25 -0.01 -22.10
N VAL A 292 14.99 -0.85 -21.10
CA VAL A 292 14.81 -0.39 -19.72
C VAL A 292 16.15 0.05 -19.12
N CYS A 293 17.25 -0.67 -19.37
CA CYS A 293 18.59 -0.27 -18.92
C CYS A 293 19.01 1.10 -19.47
N GLU A 294 18.76 1.36 -20.76
CA GLU A 294 19.01 2.66 -21.41
C GLU A 294 18.28 3.83 -20.73
N GLY A 295 17.09 3.57 -20.18
CA GLY A 295 16.32 4.58 -19.43
C GLY A 295 16.78 4.79 -17.99
N ILE A 296 17.68 3.95 -17.48
CA ILE A 296 18.20 4.02 -16.10
C ILE A 296 19.58 4.62 -16.06
N LEU A 297 20.46 4.21 -16.98
CA LEU A 297 21.83 4.69 -17.03
C LEU A 297 21.86 6.13 -17.58
N PRO A 298 22.58 7.06 -16.93
CA PRO A 298 22.78 8.38 -17.49
C PRO A 298 23.50 8.27 -18.84
N LYS A 299 23.10 9.13 -19.79
CA LYS A 299 23.79 9.27 -21.08
C LYS A 299 25.13 9.96 -20.91
#